data_AF-A0A3B7MKN1-F1
#
_entry.id   AF-A0A3B7MKN1-F1
#
_cell.length_a   1.000
_cell.length_b   1.000
_cell.length_c   1.000
_cell.angle_alpha   90.00
_cell.angle_beta   90.00
_cell.angle_gamma   90.00
#
_symmetry.space_group_name_H-M   'P 1'
#
loop_
_entity.id
_entity.type
_entity.pdbx_description
1 polymer ?
#
loop_
_entity_poly.entity_id
_entity_poly.type
_entity_poly.pdbx_seq_one_letter_code
_entity_poly.pdbx_strand_id
1 'polypeptide(L)'
;MYPGGSNTDKTAGGFDVLHNYWCDLLGPVAKNGEHNPGWRVAMWAMGVLCVALAVFWWIVPRLFERSRWYKILIAYPGIISMAIAPFLFTQYHDLIINLASIPGIIALATTFTALYRYRWYKLFVFGLACLFLIGANNYIYYTGQWLYVLPVLQKITFLLVMTWMGIITWVIYTRALQKGAAQPVAAGAGY
;
A
#
# COMPACT_ATOMS: atom_id res chain seq x y z
N MET A 1 17.53 -10.46 15.28
CA MET A 1 17.67 -11.04 13.93
C MET A 1 16.68 -12.18 13.80
N TYR A 2 16.09 -12.38 12.62
CA TYR A 2 15.13 -13.48 12.41
C TYR A 2 15.88 -14.82 12.54
N PRO A 3 15.46 -15.74 13.41
CA PRO A 3 16.26 -16.90 13.79
C PRO A 3 16.38 -17.93 12.66
N GLY A 4 15.31 -18.16 11.89
CA GLY A 4 15.36 -19.09 10.78
C GLY A 4 14.01 -19.65 10.34
N GLY A 5 14.09 -20.50 9.34
CA GLY A 5 12.98 -21.14 8.67
C GLY A 5 12.48 -20.34 7.47
N SER A 6 12.00 -21.06 6.48
CA SER A 6 11.26 -20.54 5.35
C SER A 6 10.02 -21.39 5.09
N ASN A 7 9.15 -20.92 4.20
CA ASN A 7 7.97 -21.70 3.81
C ASN A 7 8.34 -22.99 3.06
N THR A 8 9.58 -23.11 2.57
CA THR A 8 10.10 -24.26 1.83
C THR A 8 11.08 -25.09 2.66
N ASP A 9 11.81 -24.49 3.59
CA ASP A 9 12.77 -25.15 4.47
C ASP A 9 12.71 -24.56 5.88
N LYS A 10 12.09 -25.29 6.80
CA LYS A 10 11.97 -24.87 8.21
C LYS A 10 13.29 -24.90 8.99
N THR A 11 14.33 -25.55 8.46
CA THR A 11 15.64 -25.70 9.09
C THR A 11 16.66 -24.68 8.61
N ALA A 12 16.34 -23.92 7.55
CA ALA A 12 17.19 -22.87 7.03
C ALA A 12 17.53 -21.83 8.12
N GLY A 13 18.81 -21.49 8.28
CA GLY A 13 19.23 -20.46 9.21
C GLY A 13 18.92 -19.06 8.68
N GLY A 14 18.35 -18.18 9.50
CA GLY A 14 18.11 -16.78 9.15
C GLY A 14 16.94 -16.53 8.19
N PHE A 15 16.80 -15.27 7.74
CA PHE A 15 15.73 -14.86 6.81
C PHE A 15 16.13 -15.09 5.36
N ASP A 16 15.48 -16.05 4.72
CA ASP A 16 15.61 -16.27 3.27
C ASP A 16 14.77 -15.25 2.47
N VAL A 17 15.43 -14.37 1.73
CA VAL A 17 14.78 -13.32 0.91
C VAL A 17 13.99 -13.89 -0.26
N LEU A 18 14.28 -15.09 -0.75
CA LEU A 18 13.54 -15.70 -1.86
C LEU A 18 12.31 -16.46 -1.35
N HIS A 19 12.43 -17.12 -0.21
CA HIS A 19 11.42 -18.08 0.26
C HIS A 19 10.54 -17.60 1.43
N ASN A 20 10.93 -16.53 2.13
CA ASN A 20 10.12 -15.94 3.19
C ASN A 20 9.31 -14.73 2.72
N TYR A 21 8.10 -14.60 3.28
CA TYR A 21 7.33 -13.38 3.16
C TYR A 21 7.85 -12.33 4.13
N TRP A 22 7.73 -11.04 3.80
CA TRP A 22 8.01 -9.99 4.78
C TRP A 22 7.04 -10.02 5.96
N CYS A 23 5.82 -10.54 5.76
CA CYS A 23 4.88 -10.72 6.86
C CYS A 23 5.28 -11.82 7.85
N ASP A 24 6.15 -12.76 7.46
CA ASP A 24 6.67 -13.78 8.38
C ASP A 24 7.52 -13.17 9.51
N LEU A 25 8.01 -11.93 9.31
CA LEU A 25 8.74 -11.17 10.33
C LEU A 25 7.83 -10.59 11.42
N LEU A 26 6.52 -10.49 11.18
CA LEU A 26 5.57 -9.84 12.10
C LEU A 26 5.16 -10.75 13.26
N GLY A 27 5.36 -12.06 13.12
CA GLY A 27 5.02 -13.04 14.14
C GLY A 27 6.06 -13.09 15.28
N PRO A 28 5.64 -13.31 16.54
CA PRO A 28 6.56 -13.49 17.68
C PRO A 28 7.35 -14.80 17.63
N VAL A 29 6.95 -15.73 16.75
CA VAL A 29 7.60 -17.02 16.51
C VAL A 29 7.92 -17.13 15.03
N ALA A 30 9.14 -17.54 14.71
CA ALA A 30 9.59 -17.75 13.34
C ALA A 30 9.15 -19.12 12.79
N LYS A 31 9.38 -19.37 11.50
CA LYS A 31 8.92 -20.60 10.84
C LYS A 31 9.64 -21.87 11.34
N ASN A 32 10.85 -21.71 11.89
CA ASN A 32 11.59 -22.77 12.58
C ASN A 32 11.09 -23.06 14.01
N GLY A 33 10.08 -22.30 14.51
CA GLY A 33 9.53 -22.47 15.86
C GLY A 33 10.27 -21.67 16.96
N GLU A 34 11.35 -20.98 16.63
CA GLU A 34 12.09 -20.16 17.59
C GLU A 34 11.46 -18.78 17.80
N HIS A 35 11.72 -18.18 18.96
CA HIS A 35 11.29 -16.82 19.25
C HIS A 35 11.94 -15.83 18.27
N ASN A 36 11.13 -15.02 17.59
CA ASN A 36 11.61 -14.01 16.67
C ASN A 36 11.81 -12.69 17.41
N PRO A 37 13.03 -12.28 17.83
CA PRO A 37 13.23 -11.01 18.55
C PRO A 37 12.95 -9.77 17.68
N GLY A 38 12.91 -9.92 16.35
CA GLY A 38 12.68 -8.83 15.39
C GLY A 38 11.22 -8.44 15.22
N TRP A 39 10.28 -9.21 15.78
CA TRP A 39 8.84 -9.04 15.52
C TRP A 39 8.31 -7.64 15.87
N ARG A 40 8.77 -7.06 16.98
CA ARG A 40 8.39 -5.70 17.41
C ARG A 40 8.83 -4.65 16.40
N VAL A 41 10.05 -4.78 15.87
CA VAL A 41 10.58 -3.85 14.86
C VAL A 41 9.77 -3.95 13.56
N ALA A 42 9.44 -5.17 13.15
CA ALA A 42 8.57 -5.40 11.98
C ALA A 42 7.18 -4.79 12.18
N MET A 43 6.60 -4.89 13.38
CA MET A 43 5.31 -4.24 13.69
C MET A 43 5.39 -2.72 13.62
N TRP A 44 6.46 -2.11 14.13
CA TRP A 44 6.66 -0.66 13.98
C TRP A 44 6.79 -0.25 12.52
N ALA A 45 7.53 -1.02 11.72
CA ALA A 45 7.64 -0.78 10.27
C ALA A 45 6.27 -0.87 9.56
N MET A 46 5.44 -1.85 9.93
CA MET A 46 4.07 -1.97 9.44
C MET A 46 3.20 -0.77 9.85
N GLY A 47 3.36 -0.28 11.08
CA GLY A 47 2.69 0.94 11.55
C GLY A 47 3.07 2.17 10.74
N VAL A 48 4.37 2.38 10.49
CA VAL A 48 4.88 3.46 9.64
C VAL A 48 4.32 3.35 8.21
N LEU A 49 4.28 2.13 7.65
CA LEU A 49 3.69 1.89 6.34
C LEU A 49 2.20 2.26 6.29
N CYS A 50 1.41 1.86 7.31
CA CYS A 50 0.00 2.20 7.39
C CYS A 50 -0.22 3.72 7.47
N VAL A 51 0.59 4.43 8.26
CA VAL A 51 0.56 5.90 8.35
C VAL A 51 0.90 6.54 7.01
N ALA A 52 1.96 6.08 6.34
CA ALA A 52 2.36 6.59 5.03
C ALA A 52 1.25 6.41 3.98
N LEU A 53 0.59 5.26 3.98
CA LEU A 53 -0.54 4.98 3.10
C LEU A 53 -1.78 5.82 3.45
N ALA A 54 -2.06 6.06 4.73
CA ALA A 54 -3.14 6.95 5.14
C ALA A 54 -2.90 8.39 4.65
N VAL A 55 -1.66 8.88 4.75
CA VAL A 55 -1.25 10.18 4.20
C VAL A 55 -1.38 10.22 2.68
N PHE A 56 -1.01 9.13 1.98
CA PHE A 56 -1.24 9.02 0.54
C PHE A 56 -2.72 9.18 0.19
N TRP A 57 -3.62 8.42 0.83
CA TRP A 57 -5.06 8.51 0.58
C TRP A 57 -5.64 9.89 0.88
N TRP A 58 -5.07 10.62 1.84
CA TRP A 58 -5.41 12.02 2.11
C TRP A 58 -4.96 12.99 1.00
N ILE A 59 -3.80 12.74 0.39
CA ILE A 59 -3.19 13.63 -0.62
C ILE A 59 -3.75 13.39 -2.02
N VAL A 60 -3.95 12.14 -2.44
CA VAL A 60 -4.43 11.74 -3.78
C VAL A 60 -5.61 12.57 -4.28
N PRO A 61 -6.68 12.81 -3.49
CA PRO A 61 -7.82 13.57 -4.01
C PRO A 61 -7.52 15.02 -4.37
N ARG A 62 -6.37 15.58 -3.94
CA ARG A 62 -5.90 16.90 -4.39
C ARG A 62 -5.56 16.93 -5.87
N LEU A 63 -5.30 15.77 -6.49
CA LEU A 63 -5.14 15.65 -7.94
C LEU A 63 -6.43 16.00 -8.71
N PHE A 64 -7.59 15.83 -8.06
CA PHE A 64 -8.92 15.94 -8.65
C PHE A 64 -9.69 17.15 -8.08
N GLU A 65 -9.16 18.35 -8.32
CA GLU A 65 -9.62 19.58 -7.64
C GLU A 65 -11.10 19.93 -7.86
N ARG A 66 -11.72 19.40 -8.93
CA ARG A 66 -13.03 19.85 -9.41
C ARG A 66 -14.23 19.27 -8.67
N SER A 67 -14.08 18.20 -7.87
CA SER A 67 -15.24 17.55 -7.22
C SER A 67 -14.98 17.17 -5.76
N ARG A 68 -15.85 17.66 -4.87
CA ARG A 68 -15.88 17.33 -3.44
C ARG A 68 -16.11 15.83 -3.19
N TRP A 69 -16.86 15.18 -4.07
CA TRP A 69 -17.17 13.74 -3.94
C TRP A 69 -15.92 12.87 -4.05
N TYR A 70 -15.02 13.15 -4.99
CA TYR A 70 -13.75 12.41 -5.10
C TYR A 70 -12.88 12.62 -3.86
N LYS A 71 -12.91 13.80 -3.24
CA LYS A 71 -12.18 14.05 -1.99
C LYS A 71 -12.66 13.15 -0.86
N ILE A 72 -13.97 13.03 -0.69
CA ILE A 72 -14.56 12.24 0.39
C ILE A 72 -14.40 10.74 0.13
N LEU A 73 -14.75 10.29 -1.08
CA LEU A 73 -14.79 8.86 -1.43
C LEU A 73 -13.41 8.22 -1.60
N ILE A 74 -12.35 9.00 -1.79
CA ILE A 74 -10.97 8.50 -1.82
C ILE A 74 -10.35 8.57 -0.41
N ALA A 75 -10.42 9.72 0.26
CA ALA A 75 -9.66 9.93 1.50
C ALA A 75 -10.21 9.14 2.68
N TYR A 76 -11.50 9.28 3.01
CA TYR A 76 -12.05 8.64 4.21
C TYR A 76 -11.99 7.11 4.14
N PRO A 77 -12.45 6.45 3.05
CA PRO A 77 -12.38 4.99 2.98
C PRO A 77 -10.93 4.49 2.98
N GLY A 78 -10.01 5.19 2.29
CA GLY A 78 -8.59 4.83 2.30
C GLY A 78 -7.96 4.92 3.68
N ILE A 79 -8.22 5.99 4.43
CA ILE A 79 -7.71 6.18 5.80
C ILE A 79 -8.32 5.16 6.76
N ILE A 80 -9.63 4.90 6.66
CA ILE A 80 -10.31 3.90 7.49
C ILE A 80 -9.70 2.52 7.26
N SER A 81 -9.46 2.15 6.00
CA SER A 81 -8.80 0.88 5.65
C SER A 81 -7.41 0.76 6.32
N MET A 82 -6.61 1.82 6.27
CA MET A 82 -5.26 1.83 6.88
C MET A 82 -5.29 1.86 8.42
N ALA A 83 -6.33 2.41 9.03
CA ALA A 83 -6.52 2.38 10.49
C ALA A 83 -6.90 0.98 10.99
N ILE A 84 -7.61 0.19 10.17
CA ILE A 84 -8.03 -1.18 10.49
C ILE A 84 -6.90 -2.19 10.24
N ALA A 85 -6.01 -1.94 9.27
CA ALA A 85 -4.96 -2.87 8.86
C ALA A 85 -4.02 -3.38 9.99
N PRO A 86 -3.62 -2.58 11.00
CA PRO A 86 -2.81 -3.09 12.12
C PRO A 86 -3.49 -4.17 12.97
N PHE A 87 -4.82 -4.25 12.94
CA PHE A 87 -5.58 -5.25 13.70
C PHE A 87 -5.62 -6.63 13.03
N LEU A 88 -4.99 -6.79 11.86
CA LEU A 88 -4.90 -8.07 11.15
C LEU A 88 -4.16 -9.17 11.92
N PHE A 89 -3.32 -8.80 12.90
CA PHE A 89 -2.57 -9.74 13.73
C PHE A 89 -3.37 -10.25 14.95
N THR A 90 -4.67 -9.94 15.02
CA THR A 90 -5.58 -10.44 16.06
C THR A 90 -6.21 -11.78 15.67
N GLN A 91 -6.85 -12.44 16.62
CA GLN A 91 -7.60 -13.69 16.43
C GLN A 91 -8.73 -13.61 15.38
N TYR A 92 -9.15 -12.40 15.00
CA TYR A 92 -10.24 -12.15 14.05
C TYR A 92 -9.74 -11.84 12.62
N HIS A 93 -8.66 -12.49 12.20
CA HIS A 93 -7.94 -12.21 10.95
C HIS A 93 -8.87 -12.00 9.74
N ASP A 94 -9.74 -12.97 9.45
CA ASP A 94 -10.62 -12.94 8.28
C ASP A 94 -11.67 -11.82 8.34
N LEU A 95 -12.20 -11.54 9.54
CA LEU A 95 -13.17 -10.47 9.76
C LEU A 95 -12.53 -9.10 9.52
N ILE A 96 -11.31 -8.90 10.05
CA ILE A 96 -10.57 -7.65 9.90
C ILE A 96 -10.17 -7.43 8.44
N ILE A 97 -9.79 -8.48 7.70
CA ILE A 97 -9.54 -8.39 6.25
C ILE A 97 -10.78 -7.87 5.54
N ASN A 98 -11.94 -8.46 5.78
CA ASN A 98 -13.18 -8.04 5.11
C ASN A 98 -13.53 -6.59 5.45
N LEU A 99 -13.40 -6.21 6.72
CA LEU A 99 -13.68 -4.86 7.20
C LEU A 99 -12.73 -3.81 6.62
N ALA A 100 -11.45 -4.14 6.44
CA ALA A 100 -10.47 -3.25 5.82
C ALA A 100 -10.60 -3.20 4.28
N SER A 101 -11.03 -4.30 3.66
CA SER A 101 -11.09 -4.44 2.19
C SER A 101 -12.22 -3.64 1.57
N ILE A 102 -13.41 -3.62 2.17
CA ILE A 102 -14.56 -2.87 1.66
C ILE A 102 -14.22 -1.38 1.44
N PRO A 103 -13.75 -0.62 2.45
CA PRO A 103 -13.40 0.78 2.26
C PRO A 103 -12.17 0.96 1.35
N GLY A 104 -11.23 0.01 1.35
CA GLY A 104 -10.09 0.01 0.43
C GLY A 104 -10.52 -0.09 -1.04
N ILE A 105 -11.47 -0.98 -1.36
CA ILE A 105 -12.03 -1.13 -2.71
C ILE A 105 -12.74 0.13 -3.16
N ILE A 106 -13.52 0.77 -2.27
CA ILE A 106 -14.21 2.04 -2.57
C ILE A 106 -13.19 3.13 -2.91
N ALA A 107 -12.13 3.30 -2.09
CA ALA A 107 -11.08 4.28 -2.34
C ALA A 107 -10.35 4.04 -3.67
N LEU A 108 -10.03 2.77 -3.94
CA LEU A 108 -9.33 2.35 -5.14
C LEU A 108 -10.20 2.57 -6.39
N ALA A 109 -11.43 2.05 -6.41
CA ALA A 109 -12.36 2.19 -7.53
C ALA A 109 -12.64 3.66 -7.86
N THR A 110 -12.80 4.49 -6.82
CA THR A 110 -12.98 5.93 -6.98
C THR A 110 -11.73 6.58 -7.59
N THR A 111 -10.54 6.17 -7.16
CA THR A 111 -9.27 6.68 -7.70
C THR A 111 -9.09 6.31 -9.18
N PHE A 112 -9.37 5.07 -9.57
CA PHE A 112 -9.33 4.65 -10.97
C PHE A 112 -10.35 5.39 -11.83
N THR A 113 -11.58 5.55 -11.33
CA THR A 113 -12.63 6.32 -12.00
C THR A 113 -12.21 7.78 -12.22
N ALA A 114 -11.58 8.39 -11.20
CA ALA A 114 -11.06 9.73 -11.29
C ALA A 114 -9.88 9.82 -12.27
N LEU A 115 -8.91 8.91 -12.22
CA LEU A 115 -7.79 8.87 -13.17
C LEU A 115 -8.27 8.79 -14.62
N TYR A 116 -9.25 7.94 -14.90
CA TYR A 116 -9.84 7.81 -16.23
C TYR A 116 -10.57 9.09 -16.67
N ARG A 117 -11.42 9.65 -15.80
CA ARG A 117 -12.22 10.86 -16.11
C ARG A 117 -11.36 12.09 -16.36
N TYR A 118 -10.24 12.23 -15.65
CA TYR A 118 -9.29 13.33 -15.82
C TYR A 118 -8.20 13.04 -16.87
N ARG A 119 -8.37 11.97 -17.68
CA ARG A 119 -7.50 11.58 -18.81
C ARG A 119 -6.04 11.27 -18.44
N TRP A 120 -5.79 10.81 -17.22
CA TRP A 120 -4.46 10.37 -16.76
C TRP A 120 -4.16 8.94 -17.16
N TYR A 121 -4.23 8.64 -18.45
CA TYR A 121 -4.15 7.27 -18.98
C TYR A 121 -2.85 6.54 -18.59
N LYS A 122 -1.70 7.23 -18.56
CA LYS A 122 -0.43 6.62 -18.16
C LYS A 122 -0.48 6.07 -16.72
N LEU A 123 -1.00 6.87 -15.79
CA LEU A 123 -1.16 6.46 -14.39
C LEU A 123 -2.25 5.39 -14.22
N PHE A 124 -3.31 5.48 -15.01
CA PHE A 124 -4.38 4.48 -15.04
C PHE A 124 -3.86 3.12 -15.50
N VAL A 125 -3.14 3.05 -16.63
CA VAL A 125 -2.58 1.78 -17.14
C VAL A 125 -1.54 1.20 -16.19
N PHE A 126 -0.67 2.04 -15.63
CA PHE A 126 0.30 1.56 -14.64
C PHE A 126 -0.38 1.03 -13.37
N GLY A 127 -1.45 1.70 -12.91
CA GLY A 127 -2.27 1.23 -11.80
C GLY A 127 -2.98 -0.08 -12.14
N LEU A 128 -3.48 -0.24 -13.35
CA LEU A 128 -4.17 -1.46 -13.79
C LEU A 128 -3.20 -2.65 -13.84
N ALA A 129 -1.96 -2.42 -14.28
CA ALA A 129 -0.89 -3.42 -14.20
C ALA A 129 -0.59 -3.82 -12.74
N CYS A 130 -0.57 -2.86 -11.81
CA CYS A 130 -0.42 -3.16 -10.38
C CYS A 130 -1.61 -3.99 -9.85
N LEU A 131 -2.85 -3.64 -10.23
CA LEU A 131 -4.05 -4.38 -9.84
C LEU A 131 -4.05 -5.81 -10.36
N PHE A 132 -3.60 -6.01 -11.60
CA PHE A 132 -3.43 -7.34 -12.18
C PHE A 132 -2.42 -8.17 -11.39
N LEU A 133 -1.27 -7.59 -11.01
CA LEU A 133 -0.28 -8.27 -10.18
C LEU A 133 -0.82 -8.61 -8.78
N ILE A 134 -1.58 -7.71 -8.15
CA ILE A 134 -2.26 -8.01 -6.88
C ILE A 134 -3.21 -9.20 -7.05
N GLY A 135 -4.00 -9.22 -8.12
CA GLY A 135 -4.89 -10.33 -8.46
C GLY A 135 -4.13 -11.64 -8.67
N ALA A 136 -2.99 -11.61 -9.37
CA ALA A 136 -2.13 -12.77 -9.55
C ALA A 136 -1.59 -13.32 -8.22
N ASN A 137 -1.14 -12.45 -7.31
CA ASN A 137 -0.72 -12.88 -5.97
C ASN A 137 -1.87 -13.55 -5.20
N ASN A 138 -3.06 -12.96 -5.24
CA ASN A 138 -4.22 -13.49 -4.54
C ASN A 138 -4.67 -14.84 -5.11
N TYR A 139 -4.66 -14.98 -6.44
CA TYR A 139 -4.95 -16.23 -7.13
C TYR A 139 -3.97 -17.35 -6.75
N ILE A 140 -2.66 -17.06 -6.76
CA ILE A 140 -1.62 -18.02 -6.36
C ILE A 140 -1.79 -18.43 -4.88
N TYR A 141 -2.12 -17.47 -4.01
CA TYR A 141 -2.37 -17.74 -2.59
C TYR A 141 -3.56 -18.68 -2.37
N TYR A 142 -4.71 -18.43 -3.02
CA TYR A 142 -5.91 -19.26 -2.84
C TYR A 142 -5.82 -20.62 -3.55
N THR A 143 -5.18 -20.70 -4.71
CA THR A 143 -5.04 -21.96 -5.45
C THR A 143 -3.97 -22.87 -4.85
N GLY A 144 -3.06 -22.33 -4.05
CA GLY A 144 -1.92 -23.07 -3.49
C GLY A 144 -0.92 -23.54 -4.55
N GLN A 145 -1.10 -23.15 -5.81
CA GLN A 145 -0.17 -23.45 -6.90
C GLN A 145 0.95 -22.40 -6.89
N TRP A 146 2.20 -22.77 -7.18
CA TRP A 146 3.34 -21.83 -7.28
C TRP A 146 3.67 -21.04 -6.01
N LEU A 147 3.33 -21.56 -4.82
CA LEU A 147 3.65 -20.92 -3.53
C LEU A 147 5.13 -20.59 -3.35
N TYR A 148 6.03 -21.31 -4.03
CA TYR A 148 7.46 -21.01 -4.08
C TYR A 148 7.77 -19.62 -4.66
N VAL A 149 7.02 -19.20 -5.68
CA VAL A 149 7.24 -17.92 -6.39
C VAL A 149 6.52 -16.76 -5.71
N LEU A 150 5.51 -17.06 -4.89
CA LEU A 150 4.66 -16.06 -4.25
C LEU A 150 5.44 -15.03 -3.40
N PRO A 151 6.45 -15.37 -2.59
CA PRO A 151 7.18 -14.38 -1.80
C PRO A 151 7.95 -13.37 -2.65
N VAL A 152 8.46 -13.79 -3.80
CA VAL A 152 9.17 -12.91 -4.75
C VAL A 152 8.16 -12.03 -5.49
N LEU A 153 7.07 -12.62 -5.97
CA LEU A 153 6.01 -11.90 -6.67
C LEU A 153 5.37 -10.83 -5.78
N GLN A 154 5.14 -11.14 -4.50
CA GLN A 154 4.56 -10.20 -3.54
C GLN A 154 5.46 -8.97 -3.34
N LYS A 155 6.79 -9.17 -3.26
CA LYS A 155 7.76 -8.06 -3.11
C LYS A 155 7.82 -7.19 -4.36
N ILE A 156 7.87 -7.80 -5.55
CA ILE A 156 7.84 -7.06 -6.82
C ILE A 156 6.55 -6.24 -6.92
N THR A 157 5.41 -6.85 -6.58
CA THR A 157 4.10 -6.19 -6.61
C THR A 157 4.06 -5.03 -5.63
N PHE A 158 4.55 -5.23 -4.41
CA PHE A 158 4.65 -4.17 -3.41
C PHE A 158 5.49 -2.98 -3.90
N LEU A 159 6.69 -3.23 -4.47
CA LEU A 159 7.56 -2.18 -4.99
C LEU A 159 6.93 -1.41 -6.15
N LEU A 160 6.22 -2.09 -7.05
CA LEU A 160 5.52 -1.45 -8.16
C LEU A 160 4.37 -0.57 -7.66
N VAL A 161 3.57 -1.07 -6.71
CA VAL A 161 2.49 -0.28 -6.08
C VAL A 161 3.05 0.95 -5.37
N MET A 162 4.14 0.80 -4.61
CA MET A 162 4.82 1.92 -3.95
C MET A 162 5.35 2.94 -4.96
N THR A 163 5.90 2.48 -6.06
CA THR A 163 6.36 3.35 -7.15
C THR A 163 5.19 4.11 -7.78
N TRP A 164 4.07 3.44 -8.05
CA TRP A 164 2.86 4.06 -8.59
C TRP A 164 2.32 5.15 -7.66
N MET A 165 2.23 4.86 -6.35
CA MET A 165 1.80 5.83 -5.34
C MET A 165 2.79 7.01 -5.22
N GLY A 166 4.09 6.73 -5.29
CA GLY A 166 5.15 7.73 -5.29
C GLY A 166 5.06 8.68 -6.48
N ILE A 167 4.84 8.15 -7.69
CA ILE A 167 4.65 8.95 -8.91
C ILE A 167 3.42 9.85 -8.78
N ILE A 168 2.29 9.34 -8.30
CA ILE A 168 1.07 10.15 -8.09
C ILE A 168 1.36 11.31 -7.13
N THR A 169 2.04 11.02 -6.02
CA THR A 169 2.37 12.03 -5.00
C THR A 169 3.33 13.07 -5.56
N TRP A 170 4.35 12.64 -6.32
CA TRP A 170 5.30 13.53 -7.01
C TRP A 170 4.59 14.46 -8.01
N VAL A 171 3.66 13.93 -8.79
CA VAL A 171 2.85 14.71 -9.74
C VAL A 171 2.03 15.78 -9.01
N ILE A 172 1.42 15.43 -7.88
CA ILE A 172 0.67 16.39 -7.05
C ILE A 172 1.59 17.49 -6.52
N TYR A 173 2.76 17.11 -5.99
CA TYR A 173 3.74 18.06 -5.46
C TYR A 173 4.24 19.03 -6.55
N THR A 174 4.59 18.51 -7.73
CA THR A 174 5.05 19.31 -8.87
C THR A 174 3.98 20.32 -9.31
N ARG A 175 2.71 19.90 -9.35
CA ARG A 175 1.59 20.80 -9.67
C ARG A 175 1.36 21.86 -8.60
N ALA A 176 1.51 21.51 -7.32
CA ALA A 176 1.40 22.47 -6.23
C ALA A 176 2.49 23.56 -6.32
N LEU A 177 3.73 23.17 -6.63
CA LEU A 177 4.83 24.12 -6.85
C LEU A 177 4.58 25.04 -8.04
N GLN A 178 4.11 24.50 -9.18
CA GLN A 178 3.78 25.31 -10.36
C GLN A 178 2.69 26.34 -10.08
N LYS A 179 1.67 25.99 -9.29
CA LYS A 179 0.61 26.91 -8.89
C LYS A 179 1.08 28.00 -7.94
N GLY A 180 1.98 27.66 -7.00
CA GLY A 180 2.60 28.64 -6.11
C GLY A 180 3.51 29.62 -6.86
N ALA A 181 4.29 29.11 -7.82
CA ALA A 181 5.16 29.95 -8.66
C ALA A 181 4.38 30.86 -9.63
N ALA A 182 3.18 30.45 -10.06
CA ALA A 182 2.31 31.25 -10.93
C ALA A 182 1.52 32.37 -10.22
N GLN A 183 1.66 32.51 -8.90
CA GLN A 183 1.12 33.65 -8.12
C GLN A 183 2.25 34.60 -7.66
N PRO A 184 2.93 35.35 -8.55
CA PRO A 184 3.87 36.36 -8.08
C PRO A 184 3.11 37.64 -7.67
N VAL A 185 3.26 38.03 -6.39
CA VAL A 185 3.25 39.41 -5.87
C VAL A 185 2.22 40.38 -6.50
N ALA A 186 0.93 40.14 -6.28
CA ALA A 186 -0.12 41.17 -6.46
C ALA A 186 -0.51 41.83 -5.12
N ALA A 187 0.44 41.93 -4.18
CA ALA A 187 0.21 42.42 -2.81
C ALA A 187 1.22 43.51 -2.42
N GLY A 188 1.55 44.42 -3.34
CA GLY A 188 2.53 45.48 -3.09
C GLY A 188 2.38 46.68 -4.03
N ALA A 189 1.19 47.25 -4.15
CA ALA A 189 0.98 48.59 -4.70
C ALA A 189 -0.33 49.17 -4.16
N GLY A 190 -0.24 50.01 -3.13
CA GLY A 190 -1.40 50.67 -2.54
C GLY A 190 -1.14 51.15 -1.11
N TYR A 191 -0.16 52.04 -0.95
CA TYR A 191 -0.08 53.00 0.16
C TYR A 191 0.00 54.39 -0.45
#